data_AF-A0A351LYM0-F1
#
_entry.id   AF-A0A351LYM0-F1
#
_cell.length_a   1.000
_cell.length_b   1.000
_cell.length_c   1.000
_cell.angle_alpha   90.00
_cell.angle_beta   90.00
_cell.angle_gamma   90.00
#
_symmetry.space_group_name_H-M   'P 1'
#
loop_
_entity.id
_entity.type
_entity.pdbx_description
1 polymer ?
#
loop_
_entity_poly.entity_id
_entity_poly.type
_entity_poly.pdbx_seq_one_letter_code
_entity_poly.pdbx_strand_id
1 'polypeptide(L)'
;AGGVLVPPPGYLKGMRDLCTEFQILFVADEVVTAFGRLGHFFASEDVFGIVPDIINSAKGLTSAYAPLSATLISDGIYDVISVPQAEGSVFAHGFTYSGHPVCCAAALANIEIIEREDICGHVRRVGPYFSERLASLSDLGIVGDVRGSHFMQCVENVADKETKELFDPSVHVGDRVAGACEKRGLIVRPIAHLNVLSPPLVLTVEQIDWMVDVLRDGIIEVQADLVAEGLWNPA
;
A
#
# COMPACT_ATOMS: atom_id res chain seq x y z
N ALA A 1 2.75 1.93 -8.43
CA ALA A 1 2.96 1.04 -7.26
C ALA A 1 3.60 -0.24 -7.76
N GLY A 2 4.61 -0.77 -7.05
CA GLY A 2 5.46 -1.85 -7.52
C GLY A 2 5.12 -3.26 -6.99
N GLY A 3 3.87 -3.49 -6.56
CA GLY A 3 3.44 -4.84 -6.17
C GLY A 3 3.59 -5.24 -4.70
N VAL A 4 3.36 -4.29 -3.78
CA VAL A 4 3.34 -4.52 -2.31
C VAL A 4 4.57 -5.29 -1.82
N LEU A 5 5.74 -4.75 -2.13
CA LEU A 5 7.01 -5.31 -1.67
C LEU A 5 7.28 -4.80 -0.27
N VAL A 6 7.19 -5.69 0.72
CA VAL A 6 7.55 -5.39 2.11
C VAL A 6 9.07 -5.43 2.21
N PRO A 7 9.74 -4.36 2.67
CA PRO A 7 11.18 -4.38 2.83
C PRO A 7 11.58 -5.45 3.85
N PRO A 8 12.66 -6.22 3.62
CA PRO A 8 13.16 -7.16 4.60
C PRO A 8 13.47 -6.47 5.94
N PRO A 9 13.34 -7.17 7.08
CA PRO A 9 13.70 -6.62 8.39
C PRO A 9 15.10 -5.99 8.39
N GLY A 10 15.21 -4.76 8.90
CA GLY A 10 16.46 -4.01 8.98
C GLY A 10 16.90 -3.30 7.69
N TYR A 11 16.29 -3.56 6.54
CA TYR A 11 16.67 -2.92 5.27
C TYR A 11 16.59 -1.40 5.32
N LEU A 12 15.43 -0.85 5.73
CA LEU A 12 15.23 0.59 5.82
C LEU A 12 16.08 1.24 6.92
N LYS A 13 16.31 0.53 8.03
CA LYS A 13 17.19 1.00 9.10
C LYS A 13 18.63 1.13 8.63
N GLY A 14 19.16 0.11 7.96
CA GLY A 14 20.51 0.15 7.39
C GLY A 14 20.67 1.25 6.34
N MET A 15 19.66 1.45 5.48
CA MET A 15 19.64 2.58 4.55
C MET A 15 19.66 3.93 5.28
N ARG A 16 18.87 4.09 6.34
CA ARG A 16 18.85 5.33 7.12
C ARG A 16 20.18 5.60 7.82
N ASP A 17 20.82 4.57 8.36
CA ASP A 17 22.10 4.69 9.05
C ASP A 17 23.20 5.13 8.10
N LEU A 18 23.26 4.57 6.90
CA LEU A 18 24.17 5.02 5.84
C LEU A 18 23.88 6.46 5.42
N CYS A 19 22.60 6.82 5.22
CA CYS A 19 22.23 8.20 4.90
C CYS A 19 22.72 9.18 5.98
N THR A 20 22.60 8.80 7.26
CA THR A 20 23.12 9.62 8.37
C THR A 20 24.65 9.74 8.31
N GLU A 21 25.37 8.64 8.11
CA GLU A 21 26.84 8.62 8.04
C GLU A 21 27.38 9.52 6.92
N PHE A 22 26.75 9.49 5.76
CA PHE A 22 27.17 10.24 4.58
C PHE A 22 26.48 11.62 4.42
N GLN A 23 25.74 12.07 5.45
CA GLN A 23 25.02 13.34 5.44
C GLN A 23 24.04 13.48 4.25
N ILE A 24 23.40 12.37 3.88
CA ILE A 24 22.37 12.29 2.85
C ILE A 24 20.99 12.37 3.53
N LEU A 25 20.12 13.24 3.03
CA LEU A 25 18.74 13.33 3.51
C LEU A 25 17.95 12.07 3.12
N PHE A 26 17.17 11.55 4.06
CA PHE A 26 16.29 10.40 3.84
C PHE A 26 14.84 10.86 3.71
N VAL A 27 14.24 10.55 2.56
CA VAL A 27 12.84 10.90 2.26
C VAL A 27 11.99 9.64 2.33
N ALA A 28 10.97 9.63 3.19
CA ALA A 28 9.95 8.61 3.21
C ALA A 28 8.75 9.05 2.36
N ASP A 29 8.45 8.30 1.30
CA ASP A 29 7.18 8.44 0.58
C ASP A 29 6.11 7.60 1.28
N GLU A 30 5.32 8.26 2.12
CA GLU A 30 4.24 7.65 2.89
C GLU A 30 2.85 7.94 2.30
N VAL A 31 2.78 8.29 1.01
CA VAL A 31 1.51 8.57 0.35
C VAL A 31 0.53 7.39 0.45
N VAL A 32 1.01 6.15 0.58
CA VAL A 32 0.16 4.96 0.78
C VAL A 32 0.14 4.48 2.23
N THR A 33 1.27 4.50 2.93
CA THR A 33 1.44 3.83 4.22
C THR A 33 0.91 4.63 5.41
N ALA A 34 0.89 5.96 5.29
CA ALA A 34 0.37 6.84 6.33
C ALA A 34 -1.16 6.76 6.46
N PHE A 35 -1.66 7.36 7.54
CA PHE A 35 -3.07 7.48 7.89
C PHE A 35 -3.78 6.13 8.02
N GLY A 36 -3.10 5.17 8.67
CA GLY A 36 -3.71 3.94 9.17
C GLY A 36 -3.60 2.72 8.27
N ARG A 37 -3.03 2.82 7.06
CA ARG A 37 -2.91 1.68 6.13
C ARG A 37 -2.18 0.47 6.76
N LEU A 38 -1.12 0.74 7.52
CA LEU A 38 -0.37 -0.26 8.28
C LEU A 38 -0.69 -0.23 9.78
N GLY A 39 -1.82 0.38 10.16
CA GLY A 39 -2.25 0.50 11.54
C GLY A 39 -1.59 1.65 12.31
N HIS A 40 -0.91 2.58 11.65
CA HIS A 40 -0.27 3.74 12.26
C HIS A 40 -0.51 5.00 11.42
N PHE A 41 -0.44 6.19 12.04
CA PHE A 41 -0.53 7.45 11.29
C PHE A 41 0.63 7.62 10.31
N PHE A 42 1.82 7.20 10.70
CA PHE A 42 2.99 7.10 9.82
C PHE A 42 3.67 5.77 10.11
N ALA A 43 4.17 5.10 9.08
CA ALA A 43 4.79 3.79 9.21
C ALA A 43 6.29 3.86 9.50
N SER A 44 6.96 4.97 9.13
CA SER A 44 8.42 5.09 9.21
C SER A 44 8.96 4.72 10.59
N GLU A 45 8.44 5.32 11.66
CA GLU A 45 8.92 5.06 13.02
C GLU A 45 8.33 3.78 13.59
N ASP A 46 7.00 3.68 13.65
CA ASP A 46 6.29 2.60 14.33
C ASP A 46 6.47 1.21 13.68
N VAL A 47 6.61 1.17 12.34
CA VAL A 47 6.69 -0.10 11.59
C VAL A 47 8.13 -0.39 11.16
N PHE A 48 8.89 0.63 10.79
CA PHE A 48 10.22 0.45 10.21
C PHE A 48 11.38 0.93 11.10
N GLY A 49 11.10 1.52 12.27
CA GLY A 49 12.10 1.95 13.23
C GLY A 49 13.00 3.08 12.72
N ILE A 50 12.50 3.92 11.82
CA ILE A 50 13.25 5.03 11.23
C ILE A 50 12.51 6.37 11.39
N VAL A 51 13.26 7.43 11.63
CA VAL A 51 12.76 8.81 11.56
C VAL A 51 13.38 9.46 10.32
N PRO A 52 12.58 9.75 9.27
CA PRO A 52 13.08 10.36 8.04
C PRO A 52 13.24 11.88 8.18
N ASP A 53 14.03 12.48 7.30
CA ASP A 53 14.22 13.94 7.24
C ASP A 53 13.02 14.63 6.56
N ILE A 54 12.35 13.93 5.63
CA ILE A 54 11.15 14.39 4.92
C ILE A 54 10.14 13.25 4.85
N ILE A 55 8.85 13.56 5.07
CA ILE A 55 7.72 12.67 4.79
C ILE A 55 6.83 13.29 3.73
N ASN A 56 6.55 12.56 2.65
CA ASN A 56 5.51 12.92 1.70
C ASN A 56 4.23 12.14 1.99
N SER A 57 3.08 12.83 2.01
CA SER A 57 1.77 12.23 2.27
C SER A 57 0.68 12.81 1.36
N ALA A 58 -0.33 11.99 1.05
CA ALA A 58 -1.59 12.37 0.41
C ALA A 58 -2.64 11.27 0.71
N LYS A 59 -3.48 10.89 -0.26
CA LYS A 59 -4.44 9.77 -0.20
C LYS A 59 -5.21 9.66 1.13
N GLY A 60 -4.72 8.86 2.07
CA GLY A 60 -5.31 8.65 3.39
C GLY A 60 -5.40 9.92 4.23
N LEU A 61 -4.61 10.96 3.94
CA LEU A 61 -4.68 12.27 4.58
C LEU A 61 -6.10 12.86 4.58
N THR A 62 -6.87 12.64 3.52
CA THR A 62 -8.26 13.08 3.40
C THR A 62 -9.23 11.93 3.17
N SER A 63 -8.76 10.67 3.26
CA SER A 63 -9.48 9.49 2.75
C SER A 63 -10.09 9.72 1.36
N ALA A 64 -9.37 10.47 0.52
CA ALA A 64 -9.76 10.90 -0.83
C ALA A 64 -11.06 11.75 -0.93
N TYR A 65 -11.63 12.26 0.17
CA TYR A 65 -12.80 13.15 0.12
C TYR A 65 -12.50 14.51 -0.54
N ALA A 66 -11.25 14.97 -0.46
CA ALA A 66 -10.77 16.18 -1.12
C ALA A 66 -9.28 16.03 -1.48
N PRO A 67 -8.79 16.65 -2.57
CA PRO A 67 -7.39 16.54 -2.95
C PRO A 67 -6.50 17.36 -2.00
N LEU A 68 -5.65 16.67 -1.24
CA LEU A 68 -4.65 17.28 -0.38
C LEU A 68 -3.40 16.40 -0.35
N SER A 69 -2.23 17.05 -0.37
CA SER A 69 -0.95 16.44 -0.08
C SER A 69 -0.16 17.32 0.88
N ALA A 70 0.77 16.72 1.60
CA ALA A 70 1.67 17.40 2.51
C ALA A 70 3.09 16.86 2.36
N THR A 71 4.07 17.77 2.39
CA THR A 71 5.49 17.45 2.56
C THR A 71 5.87 17.96 3.95
N LEU A 72 6.10 17.04 4.86
CA LEU A 72 6.57 17.32 6.21
C LEU A 72 8.10 17.32 6.17
N ILE A 73 8.71 18.33 6.76
CA ILE A 73 10.16 18.52 6.80
C ILE A 73 10.62 18.55 8.25
N SER A 74 11.82 18.04 8.51
CA SER A 74 12.45 18.14 9.83
C SER A 74 12.84 19.57 10.18
N ASP A 75 12.99 19.85 11.47
CA ASP A 75 13.48 21.14 11.97
C ASP A 75 14.83 21.53 11.35
N GLY A 76 15.74 20.55 11.17
CA GLY A 76 17.03 20.81 10.55
C GLY A 76 16.94 21.30 9.09
N ILE A 77 15.94 20.86 8.33
CA ILE A 77 15.67 21.39 6.99
C ILE A 77 15.00 22.76 7.11
N TYR A 78 14.00 22.88 7.99
CA TYR A 78 13.28 24.13 8.22
C TYR A 78 14.25 25.28 8.57
N ASP A 79 15.16 25.06 9.52
CA ASP A 79 16.15 26.03 9.99
C ASP A 79 17.05 26.58 8.87
N VAL A 80 17.29 25.78 7.82
CA VAL A 80 18.05 26.21 6.65
C VAL A 80 17.16 27.01 5.69
N ILE A 81 15.97 26.50 5.36
CA ILE A 81 15.12 27.10 4.32
C ILE A 81 14.33 28.31 4.82
N SER A 82 14.12 28.45 6.14
CA SER A 82 13.42 29.58 6.75
C SER A 82 14.30 30.84 6.83
N VAL A 83 15.60 30.70 6.58
CA VAL A 83 16.56 31.82 6.60
C VAL A 83 16.76 32.36 5.17
N PRO A 84 16.51 33.66 4.91
CA PRO A 84 16.82 34.28 3.64
C PRO A 84 18.31 34.13 3.29
N GLN A 85 18.61 33.52 2.14
CA GLN A 85 19.99 33.29 1.67
C GLN A 85 20.59 34.51 0.97
N ALA A 86 19.77 35.51 0.68
CA ALA A 86 20.16 36.82 0.18
C ALA A 86 19.18 37.89 0.69
N GLU A 87 19.60 39.16 0.67
CA GLU A 87 18.74 40.28 1.02
C GLU A 87 17.48 40.30 0.14
N GLY A 88 16.30 40.34 0.78
CA GLY A 88 15.01 40.30 0.10
C GLY A 88 14.59 38.94 -0.48
N SER A 89 15.38 37.88 -0.28
CA SER A 89 15.00 36.54 -0.73
C SER A 89 13.83 35.97 0.07
N VAL A 90 12.98 35.22 -0.62
CA VAL A 90 11.82 34.51 -0.07
C VAL A 90 11.82 33.07 -0.58
N PHE A 91 11.16 32.17 0.14
CA PHE A 91 10.92 30.82 -0.35
C PHE A 91 9.91 30.86 -1.51
N ALA A 92 10.42 30.96 -2.73
CA ALA A 92 9.64 31.16 -3.95
C ALA A 92 9.06 29.82 -4.48
N HIS A 93 8.27 29.15 -3.65
CA HIS A 93 7.58 27.92 -4.01
C HIS A 93 6.17 27.90 -3.38
N GLY A 94 5.17 27.59 -4.20
CA GLY A 94 3.78 27.50 -3.78
C GLY A 94 2.87 27.21 -4.95
N PHE A 95 1.67 26.71 -4.64
CA PHE A 95 0.62 26.45 -5.61
C PHE A 95 -0.58 27.37 -5.30
N THR A 96 -1.37 27.71 -6.32
CA THR A 96 -2.58 28.54 -6.17
C THR A 96 -3.52 28.01 -5.08
N TYR A 97 -3.57 26.69 -4.89
CA TYR A 97 -4.43 26.01 -3.93
C TYR A 97 -3.66 25.41 -2.73
N SER A 98 -2.43 25.84 -2.48
CA SER A 98 -1.69 25.46 -1.26
C SER A 98 -2.50 25.83 -0.02
N GLY A 99 -2.76 24.85 0.86
CA GLY A 99 -3.55 25.07 2.09
C GLY A 99 -5.04 25.33 1.83
N HIS A 100 -5.62 24.80 0.75
CA HIS A 100 -7.03 25.02 0.40
C HIS A 100 -7.98 24.70 1.58
N PRO A 101 -8.75 25.68 2.10
CA PRO A 101 -9.50 25.54 3.35
C PRO A 101 -10.45 24.34 3.40
N VAL A 102 -11.15 24.05 2.30
CA VAL A 102 -12.06 22.89 2.21
C VAL A 102 -11.31 21.57 2.31
N CYS A 103 -10.12 21.47 1.69
CA CYS A 103 -9.31 20.26 1.73
C CYS A 103 -8.74 20.06 3.15
N CYS A 104 -8.31 21.14 3.81
CA CYS A 104 -7.86 21.09 5.20
C CYS A 104 -8.99 20.70 6.16
N ALA A 105 -10.21 21.22 5.97
CA ALA A 105 -11.37 20.83 6.78
C ALA A 105 -11.71 19.34 6.63
N ALA A 106 -11.65 18.81 5.40
CA ALA A 106 -11.83 17.38 5.15
C ALA A 106 -10.74 16.53 5.82
N ALA A 107 -9.47 16.99 5.79
CA ALA A 107 -8.36 16.30 6.47
C ALA A 107 -8.53 16.28 7.99
N LEU A 108 -8.91 17.41 8.61
CA LEU A 108 -9.16 17.50 10.05
C LEU A 108 -10.28 16.53 10.48
N ALA A 109 -11.40 16.54 9.77
CA ALA A 109 -12.51 15.61 10.05
C ALA A 109 -12.08 14.14 9.87
N ASN A 110 -11.28 13.84 8.84
CA ASN A 110 -10.75 12.50 8.62
C ASN A 110 -9.82 12.04 9.76
N ILE A 111 -8.91 12.90 10.22
CA ILE A 111 -8.03 12.61 11.35
C ILE A 111 -8.86 12.38 12.62
N GLU A 112 -9.83 13.25 12.90
CA GLU A 112 -10.74 13.11 14.04
C GLU A 112 -11.48 11.76 14.02
N ILE A 113 -11.96 11.32 12.86
CA ILE A 113 -12.61 10.01 12.69
C ILE A 113 -11.62 8.87 12.97
N ILE A 114 -10.41 8.92 12.39
CA ILE A 114 -9.38 7.91 12.59
C ILE A 114 -9.06 7.72 14.07
N GLU A 115 -8.95 8.83 14.83
CA GLU A 115 -8.69 8.82 16.26
C GLU A 115 -9.91 8.34 17.08
N ARG A 116 -11.07 8.96 16.86
CA ARG A 116 -12.30 8.70 17.62
C ARG A 116 -12.77 7.25 17.51
N GLU A 117 -12.59 6.62 16.35
CA GLU A 117 -13.03 5.25 16.07
C GLU A 117 -11.90 4.22 16.24
N ASP A 118 -10.71 4.63 16.70
CA ASP A 118 -9.52 3.77 16.83
C ASP A 118 -9.25 2.96 15.54
N ILE A 119 -9.32 3.61 14.38
CA ILE A 119 -9.15 2.95 13.07
C ILE A 119 -7.78 2.29 12.97
N CYS A 120 -6.73 2.97 13.44
CA CYS A 120 -5.38 2.42 13.49
C CYS A 120 -5.33 1.15 14.37
N GLY A 121 -5.95 1.15 15.55
CA GLY A 121 -6.03 -0.03 16.39
C GLY A 121 -6.86 -1.15 15.78
N HIS A 122 -7.95 -0.84 15.08
CA HIS A 122 -8.73 -1.82 14.31
C HIS A 122 -7.87 -2.51 13.26
N VAL A 123 -7.14 -1.75 12.45
CA VAL A 123 -6.24 -2.30 11.44
C VAL A 123 -5.17 -3.18 12.07
N ARG A 124 -4.57 -2.80 13.22
CA ARG A 124 -3.60 -3.65 13.94
C ARG A 124 -4.22 -4.95 14.47
N ARG A 125 -5.48 -4.93 14.90
CA ARG A 125 -6.20 -6.12 15.40
C ARG A 125 -6.63 -7.06 14.28
N VAL A 126 -7.16 -6.53 13.19
CA VAL A 126 -7.80 -7.30 12.10
C VAL A 126 -6.83 -7.61 10.96
N GLY A 127 -5.81 -6.79 10.76
CA GLY A 127 -4.80 -6.94 9.72
C GLY A 127 -4.10 -8.31 9.70
N PRO A 128 -3.67 -8.88 10.85
CA PRO A 128 -3.08 -10.22 10.89
C PRO A 128 -4.02 -11.30 10.36
N TYR A 129 -5.31 -11.23 10.69
CA TYR A 129 -6.31 -12.16 10.18
C TYR A 129 -6.49 -12.04 8.66
N PHE A 130 -6.47 -10.81 8.13
CA PHE A 130 -6.52 -10.59 6.69
C PHE A 130 -5.31 -11.23 5.97
N SER A 131 -4.10 -11.04 6.50
CA SER A 131 -2.89 -11.70 5.99
C SER A 131 -3.02 -13.23 6.02
N GLU A 132 -3.50 -13.80 7.14
CA GLU A 132 -3.69 -15.25 7.30
C GLU A 132 -4.68 -15.81 6.28
N ARG A 133 -5.83 -15.16 6.09
CA ARG A 133 -6.84 -15.60 5.13
C ARG A 133 -6.32 -15.55 3.70
N LEU A 134 -5.60 -14.49 3.30
CA LEU A 134 -4.97 -14.45 1.99
C LEU A 134 -3.86 -15.50 1.83
N ALA A 135 -3.06 -15.74 2.85
CA ALA A 135 -2.01 -16.76 2.81
C ALA A 135 -2.59 -18.17 2.56
N SER A 136 -3.86 -18.41 2.93
CA SER A 136 -4.53 -19.66 2.58
C SER A 136 -4.61 -19.91 1.07
N LEU A 137 -4.59 -18.87 0.23
CA LEU A 137 -4.64 -18.98 -1.24
C LEU A 137 -3.36 -19.56 -1.84
N SER A 138 -2.28 -19.64 -1.06
CA SER A 138 -1.03 -20.28 -1.48
C SER A 138 -1.17 -21.80 -1.70
N ASP A 139 -2.33 -22.41 -1.44
CA ASP A 139 -2.64 -23.78 -1.86
C ASP A 139 -2.99 -23.88 -3.36
N LEU A 140 -3.41 -22.77 -3.99
CA LEU A 140 -3.79 -22.72 -5.40
C LEU A 140 -2.54 -22.79 -6.30
N GLY A 141 -2.67 -23.51 -7.42
CA GLY A 141 -1.57 -23.90 -8.31
C GLY A 141 -0.89 -22.74 -9.02
N ILE A 142 -1.59 -21.63 -9.27
CA ILE A 142 -1.00 -20.44 -9.88
C ILE A 142 -0.56 -19.38 -8.88
N VAL A 143 -0.83 -19.54 -7.58
CA VAL A 143 -0.45 -18.55 -6.56
C VAL A 143 1.00 -18.79 -6.11
N GLY A 144 1.91 -17.94 -6.58
CA GLY A 144 3.35 -18.05 -6.35
C GLY A 144 3.81 -17.42 -5.05
N ASP A 145 3.20 -16.31 -4.64
CA ASP A 145 3.50 -15.60 -3.40
C ASP A 145 2.27 -14.84 -2.91
N VAL A 146 2.15 -14.73 -1.59
CA VAL A 146 1.17 -13.87 -0.92
C VAL A 146 1.93 -13.05 0.11
N ARG A 147 1.92 -11.74 -0.06
CA ARG A 147 2.73 -10.82 0.73
C ARG A 147 2.01 -9.52 1.03
N GLY A 148 2.45 -8.88 2.10
CA GLY A 148 1.94 -7.60 2.51
C GLY A 148 2.02 -7.40 4.01
N SER A 149 1.37 -6.34 4.48
CA SER A 149 1.23 -6.03 5.89
C SER A 149 -0.12 -5.38 6.12
N HIS A 150 -0.83 -5.87 7.14
CA HIS A 150 -2.14 -5.39 7.54
C HIS A 150 -3.09 -5.25 6.34
N PHE A 151 -3.58 -4.03 6.05
CA PHE A 151 -4.54 -3.78 4.98
C PHE A 151 -3.86 -3.39 3.66
N MET A 152 -2.59 -3.74 3.45
CA MET A 152 -1.92 -3.64 2.15
C MET A 152 -1.36 -5.01 1.78
N GLN A 153 -1.99 -5.69 0.83
CA GLN A 153 -1.71 -7.09 0.49
C GLN A 153 -1.62 -7.30 -1.02
N CYS A 154 -0.98 -8.38 -1.42
CA CYS A 154 -0.83 -8.77 -2.81
C CYS A 154 -0.81 -10.29 -2.95
N VAL A 155 -1.53 -10.78 -3.95
CA VAL A 155 -1.42 -12.15 -4.46
C VAL A 155 -0.66 -12.08 -5.78
N GLU A 156 0.43 -12.82 -5.90
CA GLU A 156 1.24 -12.93 -7.11
C GLU A 156 0.95 -14.25 -7.83
N ASN A 157 0.58 -14.15 -9.10
CA ASN A 157 0.26 -15.32 -9.93
C ASN A 157 1.46 -15.68 -10.82
N VAL A 158 1.85 -16.95 -10.83
CA VAL A 158 3.01 -17.48 -11.55
C VAL A 158 2.62 -18.74 -12.31
N ALA A 159 3.32 -19.02 -13.42
CA ALA A 159 3.13 -20.24 -14.19
C ALA A 159 3.66 -21.47 -13.45
N ASP A 160 4.75 -21.30 -12.69
CA ASP A 160 5.36 -22.35 -11.88
C ASP A 160 5.75 -21.82 -10.49
N LYS A 161 5.30 -22.51 -9.44
CA LYS A 161 5.47 -22.11 -8.04
C LYS A 161 6.86 -22.38 -7.49
N GLU A 162 7.55 -23.39 -8.00
CA GLU A 162 8.89 -23.80 -7.56
C GLU A 162 9.94 -22.89 -8.20
N THR A 163 9.88 -22.72 -9.52
CA THR A 163 10.85 -21.92 -10.28
C THR A 163 10.55 -20.42 -10.21
N LYS A 164 9.32 -20.05 -9.80
CA LYS A 164 8.77 -18.68 -9.86
C LYS A 164 8.67 -18.13 -11.28
N GLU A 165 8.59 -19.01 -12.29
CA GLU A 165 8.39 -18.62 -13.68
C GLU A 165 7.06 -17.86 -13.83
N LEU A 166 7.11 -16.68 -14.45
CA LEU A 166 5.93 -15.87 -14.69
C LEU A 166 5.17 -16.37 -15.91
N PHE A 167 3.86 -16.16 -15.92
CA PHE A 167 3.09 -16.26 -17.16
C PHE A 167 3.60 -15.28 -18.22
N ASP A 168 3.49 -15.66 -19.49
CA ASP A 168 3.68 -14.71 -20.58
C ASP A 168 2.71 -13.52 -20.41
N PRO A 169 3.18 -12.26 -20.56
CA PRO A 169 2.32 -11.09 -20.37
C PRO A 169 1.03 -11.10 -21.21
N SER A 170 1.01 -11.76 -22.38
CA SER A 170 -0.17 -11.90 -23.24
C SER A 170 -1.28 -12.78 -22.63
N VAL A 171 -0.98 -13.55 -21.58
CA VAL A 171 -1.98 -14.31 -20.82
C VAL A 171 -2.87 -13.37 -20.00
N HIS A 172 -2.36 -12.20 -19.59
CA HIS A 172 -3.08 -11.23 -18.77
C HIS A 172 -3.64 -11.83 -17.47
N VAL A 173 -2.88 -12.69 -16.80
CA VAL A 173 -3.37 -13.49 -15.66
C VAL A 173 -3.97 -12.65 -14.52
N GLY A 174 -3.34 -11.52 -14.16
CA GLY A 174 -3.86 -10.64 -13.10
C GLY A 174 -5.19 -10.00 -13.49
N ASP A 175 -5.34 -9.58 -14.75
CA ASP A 175 -6.59 -9.01 -15.29
C ASP A 175 -7.70 -10.07 -15.36
N ARG A 176 -7.37 -11.32 -15.72
CA ARG A 176 -8.31 -12.44 -15.70
C ARG A 176 -8.85 -12.69 -14.29
N VAL A 177 -7.97 -12.75 -13.29
CA VAL A 177 -8.37 -12.91 -11.88
C VAL A 177 -9.22 -11.73 -11.41
N ALA A 178 -8.82 -10.50 -11.74
CA ALA A 178 -9.60 -9.30 -11.42
C ALA A 178 -10.99 -9.34 -12.05
N GLY A 179 -11.09 -9.69 -13.34
CA GLY A 179 -12.37 -9.81 -14.05
C GLY A 179 -13.26 -10.92 -13.49
N ALA A 180 -12.70 -12.06 -13.09
CA ALA A 180 -13.45 -13.13 -12.43
C ALA A 180 -14.00 -12.69 -11.06
N CYS A 181 -13.22 -11.91 -10.29
CA CYS A 181 -13.67 -11.31 -9.02
C CYS A 181 -14.75 -10.25 -9.24
N GLU A 182 -14.61 -9.40 -10.27
CA GLU A 182 -15.54 -8.31 -10.57
C GLU A 182 -16.94 -8.84 -10.91
N LYS A 183 -17.03 -9.94 -11.67
CA LYS A 183 -18.31 -10.64 -11.94
C LYS A 183 -19.04 -11.06 -10.65
N ARG A 184 -18.31 -11.23 -9.55
CA ARG A 184 -18.81 -11.63 -8.22
C ARG A 184 -18.96 -10.43 -7.26
N GLY A 185 -18.75 -9.21 -7.76
CA GLY A 185 -18.90 -7.98 -6.98
C GLY A 185 -17.66 -7.54 -6.21
N LEU A 186 -16.49 -8.16 -6.44
CA LEU A 186 -15.24 -7.77 -5.79
C LEU A 186 -14.31 -7.05 -6.78
N ILE A 187 -13.98 -5.79 -6.47
CA ILE A 187 -12.98 -5.03 -7.22
C ILE A 187 -11.59 -5.33 -6.67
N VAL A 188 -10.75 -5.98 -7.49
CA VAL A 188 -9.34 -6.23 -7.20
C VAL A 188 -8.50 -5.51 -8.24
N ARG A 189 -7.43 -4.84 -7.84
CA ARG A 189 -6.57 -4.11 -8.79
C ARG A 189 -5.52 -5.06 -9.38
N PRO A 190 -5.53 -5.33 -10.69
CA PRO A 190 -4.43 -6.03 -11.33
C PRO A 190 -3.23 -5.10 -11.58
N ILE A 191 -2.02 -5.65 -11.47
CA ILE A 191 -0.77 -5.05 -11.95
C ILE A 191 0.05 -6.17 -12.59
N ALA A 192 -0.04 -6.32 -13.91
CA ALA A 192 0.54 -7.44 -14.65
C ALA A 192 0.07 -8.79 -14.06
N HIS A 193 0.96 -9.58 -13.47
CA HIS A 193 0.66 -10.88 -12.86
C HIS A 193 0.24 -10.79 -11.39
N LEU A 194 0.08 -9.58 -10.85
CA LEU A 194 -0.25 -9.30 -9.46
C LEU A 194 -1.71 -8.89 -9.28
N ASN A 195 -2.32 -9.28 -8.16
CA ASN A 195 -3.61 -8.78 -7.69
C ASN A 195 -3.42 -8.09 -6.33
N VAL A 196 -3.48 -6.75 -6.33
CA VAL A 196 -3.22 -5.91 -5.17
C VAL A 196 -4.52 -5.58 -4.43
N LEU A 197 -4.51 -5.76 -3.11
CA LEU A 197 -5.63 -5.50 -2.21
C LEU A 197 -5.26 -4.41 -1.21
N SER A 198 -6.06 -3.35 -1.18
CA SER A 198 -5.93 -2.24 -0.22
C SER A 198 -7.30 -1.74 0.24
N PRO A 199 -8.05 -2.59 0.98
CA PRO A 199 -9.44 -2.31 1.33
C PRO A 199 -9.60 -1.06 2.20
N PRO A 200 -10.81 -0.50 2.36
CA PRO A 200 -11.08 0.52 3.36
C PRO A 200 -10.64 0.09 4.77
N LEU A 201 -10.21 1.04 5.60
CA LEU A 201 -9.65 0.74 6.92
C LEU A 201 -10.69 0.23 7.93
N VAL A 202 -11.97 0.28 7.58
CA VAL A 202 -13.10 -0.21 8.37
C VAL A 202 -13.50 -1.66 8.02
N LEU A 203 -12.72 -2.36 7.17
CA LEU A 203 -13.01 -3.72 6.75
C LEU A 203 -13.17 -4.66 7.95
N THR A 204 -14.27 -5.41 7.98
CA THR A 204 -14.61 -6.36 9.04
C THR A 204 -14.08 -7.78 8.75
N VAL A 205 -14.07 -8.64 9.76
CA VAL A 205 -13.66 -10.06 9.65
C VAL A 205 -14.55 -10.80 8.65
N GLU A 206 -15.86 -10.58 8.71
CA GLU A 206 -16.83 -11.21 7.82
C GLU A 206 -16.65 -10.77 6.36
N GLN A 207 -16.31 -9.49 6.15
CA GLN A 207 -15.99 -8.98 4.81
C GLN A 207 -14.63 -9.49 4.31
N ILE A 208 -13.66 -9.74 5.19
CA ILE A 208 -12.41 -10.42 4.83
C ILE A 208 -12.70 -11.82 4.32
N ASP A 209 -13.50 -12.60 5.06
CA ASP A 209 -13.86 -13.96 4.65
C ASP A 209 -14.53 -13.97 3.28
N TRP A 210 -15.58 -13.15 3.11
CA TRP A 210 -16.27 -13.03 1.83
C TRP A 210 -15.32 -12.63 0.70
N MET A 211 -14.46 -11.63 0.92
CA MET A 211 -13.52 -11.15 -0.09
C MET A 211 -12.51 -12.23 -0.49
N VAL A 212 -11.95 -12.96 0.48
CA VAL A 212 -10.96 -14.01 0.22
C VAL A 212 -11.61 -15.21 -0.46
N ASP A 213 -12.84 -15.57 -0.10
CA ASP A 213 -13.59 -16.64 -0.74
C ASP A 213 -13.92 -16.28 -2.21
N VAL A 214 -14.36 -15.05 -2.47
CA VAL A 214 -14.58 -14.58 -3.85
C VAL A 214 -13.27 -14.57 -4.66
N LEU A 215 -12.16 -14.16 -4.05
CA LEU A 215 -10.85 -14.19 -4.71
C LEU A 215 -10.40 -15.62 -5.01
N ARG A 216 -10.58 -16.55 -4.07
CA ARG A 216 -10.32 -17.98 -4.27
C ARG A 216 -11.12 -18.53 -5.45
N ASP A 217 -12.43 -18.28 -5.47
CA ASP A 217 -13.31 -18.73 -6.55
C ASP A 217 -12.90 -18.14 -7.91
N GLY A 218 -12.51 -16.86 -7.92
CA GLY A 218 -11.99 -16.20 -9.12
C GLY A 218 -10.69 -16.83 -9.63
N ILE A 219 -9.76 -17.15 -8.73
CA ILE A 219 -8.49 -17.83 -9.09
C ILE A 219 -8.76 -19.25 -9.58
N ILE A 220 -9.70 -19.99 -8.96
CA ILE A 220 -10.08 -21.35 -9.39
C ILE A 220 -10.70 -21.33 -10.80
N GLU A 221 -11.59 -20.39 -11.09
CA GLU A 221 -12.15 -20.18 -12.45
C GLU A 221 -11.02 -19.95 -13.45
N VAL A 222 -10.12 -19.02 -13.16
CA VAL A 222 -9.01 -18.69 -14.06
C VAL A 222 -8.06 -19.87 -14.26
N GLN A 223 -7.76 -20.66 -13.22
CA GLN A 223 -6.97 -21.88 -13.37
C GLN A 223 -7.62 -22.86 -14.35
N ALA A 224 -8.94 -23.09 -14.23
CA ALA A 224 -9.65 -23.98 -15.13
C ALA A 224 -9.62 -23.47 -16.58
N ASP A 225 -9.81 -22.16 -16.78
CA ASP A 225 -9.74 -21.52 -18.10
C ASP A 225 -8.34 -21.65 -18.71
N LEU A 226 -7.28 -21.40 -17.93
CA LEU A 226 -5.89 -21.54 -18.40
C LEU A 226 -5.55 -22.97 -18.83
N VAL A 227 -6.07 -23.99 -18.12
CA VAL A 227 -5.91 -25.39 -18.53
C VAL A 227 -6.69 -25.68 -19.82
N ALA A 228 -7.95 -25.24 -19.90
CA ALA A 228 -8.78 -25.45 -21.08
C ALA A 228 -8.21 -24.78 -22.34
N GLU A 229 -7.55 -23.63 -22.19
CA GLU A 229 -6.87 -22.90 -23.25
C GLU A 229 -5.46 -23.44 -23.56
N GLY A 230 -4.93 -24.38 -22.77
CA GLY A 230 -3.58 -24.93 -22.91
C GLY A 230 -2.47 -23.94 -22.57
N LEU A 231 -2.78 -22.89 -21.77
CA LEU A 231 -1.86 -21.85 -21.34
C LEU A 231 -1.17 -22.17 -20.00
N TRP A 232 -1.66 -23.17 -19.27
CA TRP A 232 -1.09 -23.63 -18.02
C TRP A 232 -1.37 -25.11 -17.84
N ASN A 233 -0.43 -25.85 -17.23
CA ASN A 233 -0.65 -27.22 -16.83
C ASN A 233 -0.37 -27.34 -15.33
N PRO A 234 -1.29 -27.91 -14.54
CA PRO A 234 -1.00 -28.25 -13.16
C PRO A 234 0.12 -29.30 -13.14
N ALA A 235 1.24 -28.97 -12.49
CA ALA A 235 2.30 -29.92 -12.20
C ALA A 235 1.83 -31.00 -11.20
#